data_AF-A0A916I5X9-F1
#
_entry.id   AF-A0A916I5X9-F1
#
_cell.length_a   1.000
_cell.length_b   1.000
_cell.length_c   1.000
_cell.angle_alpha   90.00
_cell.angle_beta   90.00
_cell.angle_gamma   90.00
#
_symmetry.space_group_name_H-M   'P 1'
#
loop_
_entity.id
_entity.type
_entity.pdbx_description
1 polymer ?
#
loop_
_entity_poly.entity_id
_entity_poly.type
_entity_poly.pdbx_seq_one_letter_code
_entity_poly.pdbx_strand_id
1 'polypeptide(L)'
;MDEIEMQRFLAELYQDRANPNAQSVDFYLSKMHVLAENQYQPAIPFFLEGLDDPRWDWRVDSLSALGFHYTFPANSPVIERIRQLLRNDPDDGVRSSAAWVLSAQKHWPEPTLLDALQKDPSQLVRESCFGAILRLLGVPPVIQLEKSEEVKSKRLEPTWDEIQRIASTYGDLPHLPSK
;
A
#
# COMPACT_ATOMS: atom_id res chain seq x y z
N MET A 1 9.95 17.52 15.05
CA MET A 1 9.93 18.74 14.21
C MET A 1 8.91 19.71 14.81
N ASP A 2 9.13 21.02 14.73
CA ASP A 2 8.11 21.97 15.22
C ASP A 2 7.01 22.22 14.16
N GLU A 3 5.90 22.82 14.59
CA GLU A 3 4.74 23.04 13.72
C GLU A 3 5.04 24.00 12.57
N ILE A 4 5.86 25.02 12.80
CA ILE A 4 6.21 26.03 11.78
C ILE A 4 7.00 25.36 10.66
N GLU A 5 7.92 24.47 11.01
CA GLU A 5 8.71 23.71 10.04
C GLU A 5 7.84 22.72 9.24
N MET A 6 6.89 22.04 9.90
CA MET A 6 5.93 21.16 9.20
C MET A 6 5.01 21.94 8.26
N GLN A 7 4.52 23.11 8.66
CA GLN A 7 3.73 24.00 7.79
C GLN A 7 4.55 24.45 6.58
N ARG A 8 5.82 24.80 6.78
CA ARG A 8 6.74 25.15 5.69
C ARG A 8 6.92 24.00 4.71
N PHE A 9 7.18 22.79 5.22
CA PHE A 9 7.33 21.60 4.38
C PHE A 9 6.07 21.30 3.56
N LEU A 10 4.89 21.42 4.17
CA LEU A 10 3.63 21.25 3.46
C LEU A 10 3.47 22.30 2.34
N ALA A 11 3.78 23.56 2.60
CA ALA A 11 3.71 24.62 1.59
C ALA A 11 4.68 24.36 0.42
N GLU A 12 5.91 23.93 0.71
CA GLU A 12 6.90 23.57 -0.32
C GLU A 12 6.44 22.36 -1.15
N LEU A 13 5.81 21.36 -0.52
CA LEU A 13 5.29 20.20 -1.23
C LEU A 13 4.20 20.55 -2.25
N TYR A 14 3.32 21.51 -1.95
CA TYR A 14 2.38 22.03 -2.95
C TYR A 14 3.09 22.71 -4.13
N GLN A 15 4.20 23.42 -3.88
CA GLN A 15 4.99 24.04 -4.94
C GLN A 15 5.72 23.00 -5.79
N ASP A 16 6.32 22.00 -5.15
CA ASP A 16 7.04 20.90 -5.80
C ASP A 16 6.07 20.10 -6.70
N ARG A 17 4.87 19.77 -6.20
CA ARG A 17 3.86 19.06 -6.99
C ARG A 17 3.38 19.84 -8.22
N ALA A 18 3.24 21.16 -8.10
CA ALA A 18 2.83 22.03 -9.20
C ALA A 18 3.92 22.22 -10.26
N ASN A 19 5.18 21.86 -9.97
CA ASN A 19 6.31 22.06 -10.85
C ASN A 19 6.71 20.74 -11.55
N PRO A 20 6.52 20.60 -12.88
CA PRO A 20 6.92 19.39 -13.60
C PRO A 20 8.45 19.18 -13.62
N ASN A 21 9.23 20.22 -13.31
CA ASN A 21 10.69 20.18 -13.18
C ASN A 21 11.13 20.27 -11.71
N ALA A 22 10.25 19.94 -10.76
CA ALA A 22 10.61 19.93 -9.34
C ALA A 22 11.86 19.06 -9.09
N GLN A 23 12.55 19.37 -8.00
CA GLN A 23 13.83 18.76 -7.60
C GLN A 23 13.76 17.22 -7.59
N SER A 24 14.92 16.55 -7.49
CA SER A 24 14.99 15.08 -7.52
C SER A 24 14.02 14.43 -6.53
N VAL A 25 13.53 13.24 -6.89
CA VAL A 25 12.57 12.41 -6.12
C VAL A 25 12.88 12.40 -4.63
N ASP A 26 14.16 12.30 -4.28
CA ASP A 26 14.66 12.25 -2.90
C ASP A 26 14.25 13.45 -2.02
N PHE A 27 14.06 14.65 -2.61
CA PHE A 27 13.84 15.87 -1.83
C PHE A 27 12.40 16.04 -1.35
N TYR A 28 11.40 15.83 -2.21
CA TYR A 28 10.00 15.89 -1.78
C TYR A 28 9.60 14.66 -0.97
N LEU A 29 10.14 13.48 -1.29
CA LEU A 29 9.88 12.25 -0.55
C LEU A 29 10.27 12.40 0.93
N SER A 30 11.42 13.01 1.20
CA SER A 30 11.88 13.29 2.56
C SER A 30 10.89 14.16 3.33
N LYS A 31 10.31 15.20 2.70
CA LYS A 31 9.30 16.06 3.34
C LYS A 31 8.00 15.31 3.58
N MET A 32 7.50 14.55 2.59
CA MET A 32 6.29 13.76 2.73
C MET A 32 6.41 12.77 3.89
N HIS A 33 7.53 12.05 3.96
CA HIS A 33 7.81 11.11 5.03
C HIS A 33 7.86 11.81 6.39
N VAL A 34 8.57 12.94 6.51
CA VAL A 34 8.62 13.70 7.77
C VAL A 34 7.22 14.12 8.23
N LEU A 35 6.37 14.65 7.33
CA LEU A 35 5.02 15.04 7.69
C LEU A 35 4.17 13.84 8.15
N ALA A 36 4.28 12.71 7.44
CA ALA A 36 3.54 11.49 7.76
C ALA A 36 4.03 10.85 9.07
N GLU A 37 5.34 10.76 9.29
CA GLU A 37 5.96 10.21 10.50
C GLU A 37 5.57 11.02 11.75
N ASN A 38 5.48 12.34 11.62
CA ASN A 38 4.99 13.21 12.69
C ASN A 38 3.45 13.24 12.78
N GLN A 39 2.75 12.43 11.97
CA GLN A 39 1.27 12.36 11.88
C GLN A 39 0.62 13.74 11.75
N TYR A 40 1.25 14.63 10.97
CA TYR A 40 0.82 16.01 10.83
C TYR A 40 -0.54 16.06 10.12
N GLN A 41 -1.61 16.28 10.89
CA GLN A 41 -2.99 16.20 10.39
C GLN A 41 -3.28 17.13 9.19
N PRO A 42 -2.74 18.37 9.14
CA PRO A 42 -2.95 19.25 7.99
C PRO A 42 -2.36 18.73 6.67
N ALA A 43 -1.47 17.72 6.68
CA ALA A 43 -0.95 17.10 5.47
C ALA A 43 -1.89 16.03 4.87
N ILE A 44 -2.90 15.54 5.60
CA ILE A 44 -3.81 14.50 5.10
C ILE A 44 -4.51 14.92 3.80
N PRO A 45 -5.09 16.13 3.66
CA PRO A 45 -5.68 16.57 2.40
C PRO A 45 -4.69 16.54 1.23
N PHE A 46 -3.45 16.95 1.45
CA PHE A 46 -2.40 16.93 0.42
C PHE A 46 -2.13 15.51 -0.08
N PHE A 47 -1.99 14.55 0.83
CA PHE A 47 -1.80 13.15 0.45
C PHE A 47 -3.02 12.58 -0.26
N LEU A 48 -4.24 12.93 0.17
CA LEU A 48 -5.46 12.48 -0.51
C LEU A 48 -5.54 12.99 -1.94
N GLU A 49 -5.24 14.27 -2.16
CA GLU A 49 -5.16 14.83 -3.51
C GLU A 49 -4.05 14.17 -4.34
N GLY A 50 -2.94 13.78 -3.69
CA GLY A 50 -1.82 13.09 -4.31
C GLY A 50 -2.15 11.69 -4.83
N LEU A 51 -3.20 11.04 -4.31
CA LEU A 51 -3.71 9.76 -4.85
C LEU A 51 -4.29 9.89 -6.27
N ASP A 52 -4.59 11.11 -6.71
CA ASP A 52 -5.15 11.41 -8.04
C ASP A 52 -4.12 12.09 -8.96
N ASP A 53 -2.84 12.14 -8.55
CA ASP A 53 -1.81 12.82 -9.31
C ASP A 53 -1.57 12.17 -10.68
N PRO A 54 -1.35 12.95 -11.76
CA PRO A 54 -0.99 12.38 -13.06
C PRO A 54 0.30 11.55 -13.02
N ARG A 55 1.26 11.90 -12.15
CA ARG A 55 2.50 11.15 -12.00
C ARG A 55 2.32 9.99 -11.03
N TRP A 56 2.75 8.80 -11.44
CA TRP A 56 2.58 7.58 -10.66
C TRP A 56 3.35 7.60 -9.33
N ASP A 57 4.51 8.25 -9.30
CA ASP A 57 5.37 8.34 -8.12
C ASP A 57 4.70 9.13 -6.99
N TRP A 58 4.06 10.26 -7.31
CA TRP A 58 3.26 11.02 -6.35
C TRP A 58 2.09 10.21 -5.78
N ARG A 59 1.45 9.36 -6.61
CA ARG A 59 0.40 8.45 -6.13
C ARG A 59 0.97 7.40 -5.17
N VAL A 60 2.10 6.78 -5.49
CA VAL A 60 2.79 5.81 -4.61
C VAL A 60 3.18 6.43 -3.28
N ASP A 61 3.80 7.61 -3.30
CA ASP A 61 4.33 8.26 -2.11
C ASP A 61 3.20 8.75 -1.19
N SER A 62 2.14 9.30 -1.77
CA SER A 62 0.96 9.72 -1.03
C SER A 62 0.22 8.53 -0.42
N LEU A 63 0.15 7.43 -1.15
CA LEU A 63 -0.43 6.17 -0.68
C LEU A 63 0.39 5.58 0.48
N SER A 64 1.71 5.63 0.40
CA SER A 64 2.62 5.19 1.47
C SER A 64 2.49 6.07 2.71
N ALA A 65 2.48 7.39 2.54
CA ALA A 65 2.29 8.36 3.61
C ALA A 65 0.98 8.12 4.37
N LEU A 66 -0.15 8.00 3.66
CA LEU A 66 -1.46 7.70 4.27
C LEU A 66 -1.48 6.31 4.90
N GLY A 67 -1.01 5.31 4.16
CA GLY A 67 -1.23 3.91 4.47
C GLY A 67 -0.40 3.32 5.59
N PHE A 68 0.80 3.86 5.83
CA PHE A 68 1.71 3.34 6.85
C PHE A 68 1.77 4.19 8.12
N HIS A 69 1.36 5.46 8.05
CA HIS A 69 1.42 6.37 9.20
C HIS A 69 0.07 6.74 9.80
N TYR A 70 -1.02 6.54 9.05
CA TYR A 70 -2.37 6.82 9.51
C TYR A 70 -3.21 5.54 9.49
N THR A 71 -4.20 5.48 10.39
CA THR A 71 -5.17 4.37 10.44
C THR A 71 -6.54 4.92 10.11
N PHE A 72 -7.21 4.29 9.15
CA PHE A 72 -8.55 4.68 8.73
C PHE A 72 -9.55 3.54 8.97
N PRO A 73 -10.82 3.83 9.28
CA PRO A 73 -11.85 2.80 9.34
C PRO A 73 -12.00 2.06 8.00
N ALA A 74 -12.29 0.75 8.03
CA ALA A 74 -12.43 -0.12 6.85
C ALA A 74 -13.42 0.38 5.77
N ASN A 75 -14.43 1.14 6.19
CA ASN A 75 -15.48 1.69 5.33
C ASN A 75 -15.28 3.18 5.02
N SER A 76 -14.11 3.74 5.34
CA SER A 76 -13.82 5.14 5.06
C SER A 76 -13.62 5.38 3.55
N PRO A 77 -13.90 6.60 3.06
CA PRO A 77 -13.60 6.98 1.68
C PRO A 77 -12.13 6.80 1.31
N VAL A 78 -11.22 6.94 2.27
CA VAL A 78 -9.77 6.76 2.07
C VAL A 78 -9.44 5.31 1.74
N ILE A 79 -9.96 4.35 2.51
CA ILE A 79 -9.76 2.93 2.24
C ILE A 79 -10.40 2.54 0.89
N GLU A 80 -11.59 3.07 0.58
CA GLU A 80 -12.20 2.79 -0.72
C GLU A 80 -11.38 3.38 -1.89
N ARG A 81 -10.77 4.56 -1.72
CA ARG A 81 -9.87 5.12 -2.74
C ARG A 81 -8.64 4.22 -2.94
N ILE A 82 -8.03 3.71 -1.87
CA ILE A 82 -6.91 2.77 -1.96
C ILE A 82 -7.33 1.47 -2.67
N ARG A 83 -8.53 0.94 -2.37
CA ARG A 83 -9.09 -0.21 -3.11
C ARG A 83 -9.28 0.09 -4.60
N GLN A 84 -9.74 1.29 -4.95
CA GLN A 84 -9.89 1.72 -6.35
C GLN A 84 -8.55 1.80 -7.07
N LEU A 85 -7.49 2.29 -6.39
CA LEU A 85 -6.14 2.29 -6.95
C LEU A 85 -5.66 0.87 -7.25
N LEU A 86 -5.80 -0.06 -6.30
CA LEU A 86 -5.48 -1.48 -6.54
C LEU A 86 -6.26 -2.09 -7.71
N ARG A 87 -7.50 -1.67 -7.96
CA ARG A 87 -8.30 -2.22 -9.07
C ARG A 87 -7.94 -1.64 -10.43
N ASN A 88 -7.69 -0.33 -10.48
CA ASN A 88 -7.83 0.43 -11.73
C ASN A 88 -6.64 1.33 -12.08
N ASP A 89 -5.64 1.49 -11.20
CA ASP A 89 -4.52 2.37 -11.52
C ASP A 89 -3.75 1.81 -12.74
N PRO A 90 -3.43 2.65 -13.75
CA PRO A 90 -2.70 2.17 -14.92
C PRO A 90 -1.28 1.68 -14.58
N ASP A 91 -0.68 2.20 -13.53
CA ASP A 91 0.67 1.85 -13.09
C ASP A 91 0.64 0.67 -12.11
N ASP A 92 1.38 -0.39 -12.41
CA ASP A 92 1.40 -1.59 -11.58
C ASP A 92 2.21 -1.42 -10.27
N GLY A 93 3.11 -0.45 -10.21
CA GLY A 93 3.78 -0.02 -8.98
C GLY A 93 2.81 0.64 -8.00
N VAL A 94 1.89 1.46 -8.50
CA VAL A 94 0.79 2.03 -7.67
C VAL A 94 -0.13 0.92 -7.17
N ARG A 95 -0.59 0.01 -8.05
CA ARG A 95 -1.45 -1.11 -7.64
C ARG A 95 -0.76 -2.02 -6.62
N SER A 96 0.52 -2.34 -6.83
CA SER A 96 1.34 -3.11 -5.90
C SER A 96 1.47 -2.44 -4.54
N SER A 97 1.74 -1.13 -4.51
CA SER A 97 1.81 -0.34 -3.27
C SER A 97 0.46 -0.32 -2.54
N ALA A 98 -0.65 -0.18 -3.27
CA ALA A 98 -1.99 -0.24 -2.71
C ALA A 98 -2.28 -1.57 -2.00
N ALA A 99 -1.82 -2.69 -2.55
CA ALA A 99 -1.96 -4.00 -1.90
C ALA A 99 -1.26 -4.05 -0.53
N TRP A 100 -0.01 -3.56 -0.45
CA TRP A 100 0.74 -3.51 0.81
C TRP A 100 0.12 -2.55 1.83
N VAL A 101 -0.37 -1.40 1.39
CA VAL A 101 -1.06 -0.45 2.27
C VAL A 101 -2.34 -1.05 2.83
N LEU A 102 -3.16 -1.72 2.03
CA LEU A 102 -4.36 -2.41 2.53
C LEU A 102 -4.02 -3.44 3.61
N SER A 103 -2.92 -4.18 3.46
CA SER A 103 -2.46 -5.10 4.50
C SER A 103 -2.07 -4.40 5.81
N ALA A 104 -1.48 -3.20 5.73
CA ALA A 104 -1.06 -2.43 6.89
C ALA A 104 -2.25 -1.89 7.70
N GLN A 105 -3.39 -1.67 7.04
CA GLN A 105 -4.64 -1.25 7.67
C GLN A 105 -5.35 -2.39 8.44
N LYS A 106 -4.88 -3.64 8.29
CA LYS A 106 -5.33 -4.82 9.08
C LYS A 106 -6.84 -5.10 9.02
N HIS A 107 -7.48 -4.76 7.91
CA HIS A 107 -8.86 -5.13 7.66
C HIS A 107 -8.91 -6.49 6.97
N TRP A 108 -9.48 -7.49 7.65
CA TRP A 108 -9.72 -8.82 7.09
C TRP A 108 -11.20 -9.20 7.27
N PRO A 109 -11.88 -9.77 6.24
CA PRO A 109 -11.38 -10.04 4.90
C PRO A 109 -11.19 -8.77 4.05
N GLU A 110 -10.30 -8.85 3.04
CA GLU A 110 -10.12 -7.78 2.05
C GLU A 110 -10.34 -8.35 0.63
N PRO A 111 -11.59 -8.31 0.12
CA PRO A 111 -11.94 -8.87 -1.18
C PRO A 111 -11.13 -8.31 -2.35
N THR A 112 -10.70 -7.05 -2.27
CA THR A 112 -9.95 -6.41 -3.35
C THR A 112 -8.57 -7.05 -3.54
N LEU A 113 -7.93 -7.50 -2.45
CA LEU A 113 -6.67 -8.24 -2.52
C LEU A 113 -6.88 -9.63 -3.14
N LEU A 114 -7.99 -10.30 -2.80
CA LEU A 114 -8.33 -11.62 -3.35
C LEU A 114 -8.61 -11.54 -4.86
N ASP A 115 -9.36 -10.53 -5.29
CA ASP A 115 -9.64 -10.30 -6.71
C ASP A 115 -8.35 -10.00 -7.50
N ALA A 116 -7.51 -9.10 -6.99
CA ALA A 116 -6.25 -8.73 -7.65
C ALA A 116 -5.25 -9.89 -7.70
N LEU A 117 -5.16 -10.71 -6.65
CA LEU A 117 -4.36 -11.95 -6.64
C LEU A 117 -4.72 -12.86 -7.82
N GLN A 118 -6.01 -12.98 -8.15
CA GLN A 118 -6.48 -13.88 -9.19
C GLN A 118 -6.43 -13.26 -10.60
N LYS A 119 -6.73 -11.97 -10.72
CA LYS A 119 -7.11 -11.34 -12.00
C LYS A 119 -6.17 -10.24 -12.46
N ASP A 120 -5.31 -9.69 -11.60
CA ASP A 120 -4.45 -8.58 -12.02
C ASP A 120 -3.50 -9.05 -13.13
N PRO A 121 -3.38 -8.30 -14.25
CA PRO A 121 -2.51 -8.68 -15.35
C PRO A 121 -1.03 -8.68 -14.95
N SER A 122 -0.61 -7.80 -14.04
CA SER A 122 0.78 -7.70 -13.60
C SER A 122 1.12 -8.81 -12.60
N GLN A 123 2.20 -9.53 -12.90
CA GLN A 123 2.76 -10.50 -11.96
C GLN A 123 3.12 -9.81 -10.64
N LEU A 124 3.76 -8.63 -10.70
CA LEU A 124 4.15 -7.86 -9.51
C LEU A 124 2.98 -7.62 -8.55
N VAL A 125 1.81 -7.26 -9.07
CA VAL A 125 0.62 -7.00 -8.25
C VAL A 125 0.10 -8.28 -7.62
N ARG A 126 0.07 -9.40 -8.36
CA ARG A 126 -0.33 -10.70 -7.80
C ARG A 126 0.60 -11.14 -6.68
N GLU A 127 1.91 -10.96 -6.83
CA GLU A 127 2.92 -11.25 -5.79
C GLU A 127 2.72 -10.37 -4.54
N SER A 128 2.50 -9.07 -4.73
CA SER A 128 2.20 -8.16 -3.62
C SER A 128 0.90 -8.49 -2.90
N CYS A 129 -0.15 -8.88 -3.64
CA CYS A 129 -1.41 -9.34 -3.05
C CYS A 129 -1.20 -10.63 -2.23
N PHE A 130 -0.41 -11.57 -2.74
CA PHE A 130 -0.07 -12.80 -2.03
C PHE A 130 0.60 -12.50 -0.68
N GLY A 131 1.66 -11.67 -0.69
CA GLY A 131 2.34 -11.25 0.54
C GLY A 131 1.42 -10.47 1.50
N ALA A 132 0.65 -9.52 0.97
CA ALA A 132 -0.32 -8.73 1.73
C ALA A 132 -1.36 -9.61 2.44
N ILE A 133 -1.89 -10.63 1.76
CA ILE A 133 -2.86 -11.56 2.34
C ILE A 133 -2.20 -12.42 3.42
N LEU A 134 -1.01 -12.98 3.18
CA LEU A 134 -0.29 -13.76 4.21
C LEU A 134 -0.08 -12.92 5.49
N ARG A 135 0.27 -11.63 5.32
CA ARG A 135 0.39 -10.69 6.44
C ARG A 135 -0.92 -10.49 7.18
N LEU A 136 -2.03 -10.29 6.48
CA LEU A 136 -3.36 -10.14 7.10
C LEU A 136 -3.78 -11.41 7.85
N LEU A 137 -3.36 -12.58 7.38
CA LEU A 137 -3.61 -13.87 8.01
C LEU A 137 -2.70 -14.18 9.20
N GLY A 138 -1.80 -13.25 9.57
CA GLY A 138 -0.90 -13.41 10.71
C GLY A 138 0.25 -14.39 10.45
N VAL A 139 0.55 -14.72 9.19
CA VAL A 139 1.70 -15.59 8.88
C VAL A 139 2.99 -14.87 9.33
N PRO A 140 3.93 -15.52 10.05
CA PRO A 140 5.13 -14.88 10.54
C PRO A 140 5.98 -14.25 9.43
N PRO A 141 6.61 -13.07 9.66
CA PRO A 141 7.40 -12.38 8.64
C PRO A 141 8.50 -13.22 7.98
N VAL A 142 9.13 -14.12 8.75
CA VAL A 142 10.16 -15.02 8.21
C VAL A 142 9.58 -15.98 7.16
N ILE A 143 8.37 -16.49 7.39
CA ILE A 143 7.66 -17.36 6.44
C ILE A 143 7.18 -16.53 5.25
N GLN A 144 6.65 -15.32 5.47
CA GLN A 144 6.28 -14.44 4.37
C GLN A 144 7.45 -14.17 3.42
N LEU A 145 8.64 -13.90 3.96
CA LEU A 145 9.86 -13.66 3.18
C LEU A 145 10.25 -14.90 2.37
N GLU A 146 10.30 -16.07 3.02
CA GLU A 146 10.60 -17.34 2.35
C GLU A 146 9.64 -17.60 1.17
N LYS A 147 8.34 -17.45 1.41
CA LYS A 147 7.32 -17.69 0.37
C LYS A 147 7.35 -16.64 -0.72
N SER A 148 7.65 -15.39 -0.40
CA SER A 148 7.86 -14.35 -1.42
C SER A 148 9.05 -14.68 -2.32
N GLU A 149 10.15 -15.20 -1.78
CA GLU A 149 11.30 -15.63 -2.59
C GLU A 149 11.00 -16.89 -3.42
N GLU A 150 10.20 -17.82 -2.91
CA GLU A 150 9.70 -18.96 -3.70
C GLU A 150 8.82 -18.49 -4.88
N VAL A 151 7.97 -17.50 -4.67
CA VAL A 151 7.16 -16.89 -5.74
C VAL A 151 8.03 -16.22 -6.79
N LYS A 152 8.95 -15.33 -6.38
CA LYS A 152 9.87 -14.64 -7.32
C LYS A 152 10.72 -15.61 -8.14
N SER A 153 11.15 -16.71 -7.51
CA SER A 153 11.94 -17.76 -8.17
C SER A 153 11.08 -18.80 -8.91
N LYS A 154 9.76 -18.61 -8.98
CA LYS A 154 8.79 -19.49 -9.65
C LYS A 154 8.77 -20.93 -9.10
N ARG A 155 9.13 -21.10 -7.83
CA ARG A 155 8.98 -22.36 -7.08
C ARG A 155 7.59 -22.48 -6.45
N LEU A 156 6.86 -21.37 -6.31
CA LEU A 156 5.52 -21.32 -5.77
C LEU A 156 4.66 -20.37 -6.61
N GLU A 157 3.47 -20.81 -7.02
CA GLU A 157 2.52 -19.95 -7.70
C GLU A 157 1.66 -19.20 -6.66
N PRO A 158 1.52 -17.86 -6.77
CA PRO A 158 0.79 -17.06 -5.79
C PRO A 158 -0.73 -17.25 -5.94
N THR A 159 -1.24 -18.38 -5.45
CA THR A 159 -2.65 -18.76 -5.56
C THR A 159 -3.34 -18.74 -4.21
N TRP A 160 -4.67 -18.66 -4.21
CA TRP A 160 -5.47 -18.78 -2.99
C TRP A 160 -5.27 -20.13 -2.30
N ASP A 161 -5.13 -21.23 -3.05
CA ASP A 161 -4.92 -22.57 -2.47
C ASP A 161 -3.60 -22.64 -1.69
N GLU A 162 -2.53 -22.03 -2.23
CA GLU A 162 -1.25 -21.93 -1.52
C GLU A 162 -1.35 -21.04 -0.28
N ILE A 163 -2.05 -19.90 -0.37
CA ILE A 163 -2.31 -19.05 0.79
C ILE A 163 -3.04 -19.82 1.89
N GLN A 164 -4.09 -20.57 1.55
CA GLN A 164 -4.83 -21.37 2.52
C GLN A 164 -3.93 -22.41 3.18
N ARG A 165 -3.08 -23.11 2.39
CA ARG A 165 -2.14 -24.11 2.90
C ARG A 165 -1.13 -23.50 3.88
N ILE A 166 -0.53 -22.36 3.51
CA ILE A 166 0.45 -21.64 4.34
C ILE A 166 -0.21 -21.12 5.61
N ALA A 167 -1.33 -20.42 5.49
CA ALA A 167 -2.04 -19.85 6.64
C ALA A 167 -2.58 -20.92 7.58
N SER A 168 -3.02 -22.08 7.08
CA SER A 168 -3.43 -23.19 7.96
C SER A 168 -2.27 -23.77 8.78
N THR A 169 -1.03 -23.60 8.31
CA THR A 169 0.17 -24.10 8.98
C THR A 169 0.77 -23.07 9.92
N TYR A 170 0.74 -21.79 9.53
CA TYR A 170 1.52 -20.74 10.18
C TYR A 170 0.72 -19.50 10.58
N GLY A 171 -0.54 -19.36 10.17
CA GLY A 171 -1.34 -18.16 10.42
C GLY A 171 -2.05 -18.15 11.78
N ASP A 172 -2.48 -16.96 12.19
CA ASP A 172 -3.12 -16.72 13.48
C ASP A 172 -4.66 -16.63 13.37
N LEU A 173 -5.21 -16.55 12.14
CA LEU A 173 -6.65 -16.35 11.94
C LEU A 173 -7.41 -17.68 11.78
N PRO A 174 -8.44 -17.96 12.61
CA PRO A 174 -9.12 -19.26 12.63
C PRO A 174 -10.11 -19.47 11.46
N HIS A 175 -10.47 -18.42 10.70
CA HIS A 175 -11.49 -18.51 9.66
C HIS A 175 -11.03 -17.87 8.34
N LEU A 176 -10.69 -18.72 7.39
CA LEU A 176 -10.44 -18.36 6.00
C LEU A 176 -11.79 -18.31 5.25
N PRO A 177 -12.06 -17.28 4.43
CA PRO A 177 -13.23 -17.29 3.56
C PRO A 177 -13.19 -18.49 2.60
N SER A 178 -14.36 -19.05 2.30
CA SER A 178 -14.51 -20.05 1.24
C SER A 178 -14.23 -19.42 -0.14
N LYS A 179 -13.82 -20.25 -1.11
CA LYS A 179 -13.70 -19.86 -2.53
C LYS A 179 -14.96 -19.21 -3.07
#